data_AF-A0A375G5I4-F1
#
_entry.id   AF-A0A375G5I4-F1
#
_cell.length_a   1.000
_cell.length_b   1.000
_cell.length_c   1.000
_cell.angle_alpha   90.00
_cell.angle_beta   90.00
_cell.angle_gamma   90.00
#
_symmetry.space_group_name_H-M   'P 1'
#
loop_
_entity.id
_entity.type
_entity.pdbx_description
1 polymer ?
#
loop_
_entity_poly.entity_id
_entity_poly.type
_entity_poly.pdbx_seq_one_letter_code
_entity_poly.pdbx_strand_id
1 'polypeptide(L)'
;MSDSQCNPILSLLRTVWLTWMVIGICSLPYYFWLKVKGAAEESPSASCEDEVKFWKSYRACFALLMYWAITLLLSFFAFAIISPDSREGMFWLAASFNWFGLMHSVFADKAILHGHDYLSLVQINWAYCLGLAAVNYSVARMYGRCGNHFAWVPSDREQARRDSLYDLYERPFHEATKQMMYLQEHNPSFKSVTPDWDSLSSDEKTRQMEEWEAKKSTLRAKMDAMPRVSHFR
;
A
#
# COMPACT_ATOMS: atom_id res chain seq x y z
N MET A 1 -49.26 26.57 30.90
CA MET A 1 -48.61 25.90 29.74
C MET A 1 -47.51 25.02 30.31
N SER A 2 -47.84 23.95 31.04
CA SER A 2 -47.97 22.57 30.55
C SER A 2 -46.83 22.13 29.63
N ASP A 3 -45.88 21.43 30.25
CA ASP A 3 -45.13 20.29 29.72
C ASP A 3 -44.61 20.39 28.29
N SER A 4 -43.41 20.97 28.18
CA SER A 4 -42.42 20.50 27.22
C SER A 4 -42.08 19.05 27.57
N GLN A 5 -42.91 18.10 27.10
CA GLN A 5 -42.53 16.70 27.01
C GLN A 5 -41.33 16.62 26.07
N CYS A 6 -40.13 16.68 26.65
CA CYS A 6 -38.90 16.28 25.98
C CYS A 6 -39.08 14.81 25.59
N ASN A 7 -39.36 14.56 24.31
CA ASN A 7 -39.65 13.21 23.80
C ASN A 7 -38.47 12.29 24.17
N PRO A 8 -38.64 11.34 25.11
CA PRO A 8 -37.52 10.58 25.68
C PRO A 8 -36.83 9.71 24.62
N ILE A 9 -37.57 9.33 23.58
CA ILE A 9 -37.06 8.62 22.40
C ILE A 9 -36.16 9.54 21.57
N LEU A 10 -36.53 10.80 21.39
CA LEU A 10 -35.75 11.78 20.64
C LEU A 10 -34.46 12.16 21.38
N SER A 11 -34.52 12.29 22.72
CA SER A 11 -33.32 12.51 23.52
C SER A 11 -32.40 11.29 23.51
N LEU A 12 -32.95 10.07 23.60
CA LEU A 12 -32.17 8.83 23.52
C LEU A 12 -31.47 8.70 22.16
N LEU A 13 -32.19 8.93 21.06
CA LEU A 13 -31.63 8.92 19.70
C LEU A 13 -30.52 9.96 19.53
N ARG A 14 -30.70 11.17 20.08
CA ARG A 14 -29.68 12.22 20.06
C ARG A 14 -28.43 11.81 20.84
N THR A 15 -28.60 11.20 22.02
CA THR A 15 -27.48 10.72 22.83
C THR A 15 -26.74 9.59 22.12
N VAL A 16 -27.45 8.59 21.57
CA VAL A 16 -26.84 7.48 20.81
C VAL A 16 -26.09 8.00 19.59
N TRP A 17 -26.66 8.96 18.87
CA TRP A 17 -26.03 9.58 17.70
C TRP A 17 -24.76 10.38 18.07
N LEU A 18 -24.81 11.15 19.16
CA LEU A 18 -23.65 11.86 19.69
C LEU A 18 -22.58 10.89 20.17
N THR A 19 -22.95 9.80 20.87
CA THR A 19 -22.02 8.75 21.29
C THR A 19 -21.35 8.08 20.08
N TRP A 20 -22.10 7.78 19.02
CA TRP A 20 -21.55 7.24 17.78
C TRP A 20 -20.61 8.22 17.08
N MET A 21 -20.95 9.50 17.03
CA MET A 21 -20.08 10.54 16.48
C MET A 21 -18.79 10.67 17.29
N VAL A 22 -18.87 10.65 18.63
CA VAL A 22 -17.70 10.70 19.51
C VAL A 22 -16.82 9.47 19.32
N ILE A 23 -17.40 8.26 19.31
CA ILE A 23 -16.64 7.02 19.07
C ILE A 23 -15.99 7.05 17.68
N GLY A 24 -16.75 7.44 16.65
CA GLY A 24 -16.27 7.58 15.28
C GLY A 24 -15.10 8.55 15.18
N ILE A 25 -15.27 9.77 15.66
CA ILE A 25 -14.24 10.82 15.62
C ILE A 25 -13.01 10.43 16.45
N CYS A 26 -13.19 9.86 17.65
CA CYS A 26 -12.07 9.40 18.48
C CYS A 26 -11.34 8.17 17.90
N SER A 27 -12.00 7.36 17.07
CA SER A 27 -11.39 6.19 16.44
C SER A 27 -10.60 6.53 15.17
N LEU A 28 -10.89 7.64 14.50
CA LEU A 28 -10.20 8.08 13.27
C LEU A 28 -8.69 8.28 13.46
N PRO A 29 -8.19 9.01 14.49
CA PRO A 29 -6.75 9.16 14.70
C PRO A 29 -6.06 7.82 14.91
N TYR A 30 -6.69 6.91 15.67
CA TYR A 30 -6.14 5.58 15.91
C TYR A 30 -6.08 4.74 14.62
N TYR A 31 -7.16 4.77 13.81
CA TYR A 31 -7.18 4.12 12.52
C TYR A 31 -6.07 4.64 11.59
N PHE A 32 -5.92 5.96 11.48
CA PHE A 32 -4.87 6.55 10.65
C PHE A 32 -3.47 6.29 11.20
N TRP A 33 -3.30 6.30 12.53
CA TRP A 33 -2.05 5.91 13.19
C TRP A 33 -1.64 4.48 12.81
N LEU A 34 -2.56 3.52 12.82
CA LEU A 34 -2.26 2.15 12.38
C LEU A 34 -1.80 2.10 10.92
N LYS A 35 -2.40 2.92 10.04
CA LYS A 35 -1.97 3.02 8.63
C LYS A 35 -0.58 3.63 8.48
N VAL A 36 -0.27 4.68 9.23
CA VAL A 36 1.05 5.33 9.26
C VAL A 36 2.11 4.38 9.82
N LYS A 37 1.80 3.68 10.90
CA LYS A 37 2.68 2.70 11.55
C LYS A 37 3.00 1.55 10.59
N GLY A 38 1.98 0.89 10.01
CA GLY A 38 2.22 -0.21 9.08
C GLY A 38 3.06 0.22 7.87
N ALA A 39 2.81 1.42 7.32
CA ALA A 39 3.63 1.95 6.23
C ALA A 39 5.08 2.27 6.66
N ALA A 40 5.31 2.64 7.92
CA ALA A 40 6.65 2.86 8.45
C ALA A 40 7.41 1.55 8.70
N GLU A 41 6.69 0.47 9.06
CA GLU A 41 7.25 -0.87 9.25
C GLU A 41 7.61 -1.54 7.92
N GLU A 42 6.84 -1.31 6.85
CA GLU A 42 7.10 -1.88 5.52
C GLU A 42 8.08 -1.06 4.66
N SER A 43 8.30 0.22 4.98
CA SER A 43 9.22 1.05 4.19
C SER A 43 10.67 0.53 4.12
N PRO A 44 11.25 -0.10 5.17
CA PRO A 44 12.58 -0.70 5.12
C PRO A 44 12.67 -2.02 4.35
N SER A 45 11.56 -2.77 4.22
CA SER A 45 11.49 -4.05 3.49
C SER A 45 11.24 -3.86 1.99
N ALA A 46 11.14 -2.62 1.52
CA ALA A 46 10.83 -2.31 0.13
C ALA A 46 11.86 -2.90 -0.85
N SER A 47 11.35 -3.64 -1.83
CA SER A 47 12.13 -4.40 -2.81
C SER A 47 12.51 -3.60 -4.05
N CYS A 48 11.80 -2.52 -4.34
CA CYS A 48 12.06 -1.67 -5.51
C CYS A 48 11.76 -0.19 -5.26
N GLU A 49 12.21 0.67 -6.18
CA GLU A 49 12.05 2.13 -6.06
C GLU A 49 10.58 2.58 -6.03
N ASP A 50 9.72 1.92 -6.82
CA ASP A 50 8.28 2.21 -6.86
C ASP A 50 7.61 1.86 -5.52
N GLU A 51 8.03 0.78 -4.87
CA GLU A 51 7.54 0.41 -3.54
C GLU A 51 7.96 1.44 -2.47
N VAL A 52 9.19 1.94 -2.53
CA VAL A 52 9.65 3.03 -1.64
C VAL A 52 8.82 4.29 -1.83
N LYS A 53 8.58 4.68 -3.09
CA LYS A 53 7.76 5.86 -3.43
C LYS A 53 6.32 5.68 -2.96
N PHE A 54 5.76 4.48 -3.15
CA PHE A 54 4.44 4.10 -2.65
C PHE A 54 4.34 4.31 -1.14
N TRP A 55 5.23 3.69 -0.35
CA TRP A 55 5.16 3.77 1.10
C TRP A 55 5.35 5.18 1.64
N LYS A 56 6.22 5.98 1.01
CA LYS A 56 6.41 7.39 1.35
C LYS A 56 5.13 8.21 1.15
N SER A 57 4.49 8.11 -0.02
CA SER A 57 3.26 8.84 -0.34
C SER A 57 2.06 8.32 0.47
N TYR A 58 1.95 7.00 0.66
CA TYR A 58 0.92 6.38 1.49
C TYR A 58 1.02 6.88 2.93
N ARG A 59 2.21 6.84 3.53
CA ARG A 59 2.44 7.36 4.88
C ARG A 59 2.11 8.84 4.99
N ALA A 60 2.53 9.66 4.03
CA ALA A 60 2.23 11.09 4.02
C ALA A 60 0.72 11.38 3.94
N CYS A 61 -0.01 10.65 3.10
CA CYS A 61 -1.48 10.75 3.02
C CYS A 61 -2.14 10.48 4.37
N PHE A 62 -1.84 9.34 5.00
CA PHE A 62 -2.47 8.98 6.26
C PHE A 62 -1.99 9.82 7.45
N ALA A 63 -0.76 10.35 7.41
CA ALA A 63 -0.29 11.31 8.40
C ALA A 63 -1.06 12.64 8.31
N LEU A 64 -1.37 13.13 7.10
CA LEU A 64 -2.22 14.32 6.90
C LEU A 64 -3.64 14.09 7.39
N LEU A 65 -4.24 12.93 7.11
CA LEU A 65 -5.56 12.57 7.61
C LEU A 65 -5.59 12.42 9.14
N MET A 66 -4.52 11.86 9.72
CA MET A 66 -4.34 11.78 11.17
C MET A 66 -4.24 13.16 11.80
N TYR A 67 -3.42 14.05 11.24
CA TYR A 67 -3.31 15.45 11.69
C TYR A 67 -4.69 16.12 11.68
N TRP A 68 -5.44 15.98 10.59
CA TRP A 68 -6.81 16.51 10.51
C TRP A 68 -7.74 15.92 11.58
N ALA A 69 -7.73 14.61 11.79
CA ALA A 69 -8.58 13.98 12.81
C ALA A 69 -8.26 14.50 14.22
N ILE A 70 -6.98 14.71 14.53
CA ILE A 70 -6.53 15.26 15.80
C ILE A 70 -6.96 16.72 15.96
N THR A 71 -6.79 17.58 14.94
CA THR A 71 -7.20 18.99 15.03
C THR A 71 -8.72 19.14 15.15
N LEU A 72 -9.48 18.25 14.53
CA LEU A 72 -10.93 18.20 14.65
C LEU A 72 -11.33 17.82 16.09
N LEU A 73 -10.70 16.79 16.67
CA LEU A 73 -10.90 16.45 18.09
C LEU A 73 -10.58 17.61 19.03
N LEU A 74 -9.43 18.26 18.83
CA LEU A 74 -9.03 19.42 19.63
C LEU A 74 -10.02 20.58 19.48
N SER A 75 -10.59 20.78 18.29
CA SER A 75 -11.65 21.78 18.05
C SER A 75 -12.93 21.46 18.82
N PHE A 76 -13.33 20.19 18.87
CA PHE A 76 -14.48 19.76 19.67
C PHE A 76 -14.25 19.95 21.17
N PHE A 77 -13.07 19.59 21.68
CA PHE A 77 -12.71 19.83 23.08
C PHE A 77 -12.63 21.32 23.41
N ALA A 78 -12.08 22.14 22.51
CA ALA A 78 -12.05 23.60 22.65
C ALA A 78 -13.46 24.18 22.80
N PHE A 79 -14.41 23.74 21.98
CA PHE A 79 -15.82 24.14 22.09
C PHE A 79 -16.49 23.69 23.39
N ALA A 80 -16.08 22.54 23.93
CA ALA A 80 -16.65 22.01 25.17
C ALA A 80 -16.11 22.69 26.44
N ILE A 81 -14.87 23.19 26.40
CA ILE A 81 -14.16 23.76 27.57
C ILE A 81 -14.25 25.29 27.59
N ILE A 82 -14.19 25.95 26.43
CA ILE A 82 -14.27 27.41 26.32
C ILE A 82 -15.71 27.81 26.03
N SER A 83 -16.25 28.74 26.82
CA SER A 83 -17.58 29.28 26.59
C SER A 83 -17.67 29.89 25.17
N PRO A 84 -18.72 29.58 24.39
CA PRO A 84 -18.87 30.06 23.01
C PRO A 84 -18.86 31.60 22.87
N ASP A 85 -19.02 32.32 23.98
CA ASP A 85 -19.08 33.77 24.06
C ASP A 85 -17.70 34.44 23.84
N SER A 86 -16.60 33.71 24.03
CA SER A 86 -15.24 34.22 23.80
C SER A 86 -14.76 33.90 22.38
N ARG A 87 -15.27 34.63 21.39
CA ARG A 87 -14.89 34.45 19.97
C ARG A 87 -13.38 34.53 19.74
N GLU A 88 -12.72 35.49 20.39
CA GLU A 88 -11.27 35.68 20.29
C GLU A 88 -10.50 34.50 20.92
N GLY A 89 -10.94 34.01 22.09
CA GLY A 89 -10.32 32.86 22.74
C GLY A 89 -10.46 31.57 21.92
N MET A 90 -11.65 31.34 21.33
CA MET A 90 -11.88 30.19 20.45
C MET A 90 -11.04 30.27 19.17
N PHE A 91 -10.89 31.48 18.60
CA PHE A 91 -10.06 31.70 17.42
C PHE A 91 -8.59 31.37 17.68
N TRP A 92 -7.98 31.96 18.71
CA TRP A 92 -6.56 31.75 18.99
C TRP A 92 -6.24 30.33 19.45
N LEU A 93 -7.16 29.70 20.20
CA LEU A 93 -7.02 28.29 20.52
C LEU A 93 -7.07 27.43 19.26
N ALA A 94 -8.03 27.67 18.36
CA ALA A 94 -8.10 26.96 17.08
C ALA A 94 -6.87 27.21 16.19
N ALA A 95 -6.37 28.44 16.14
CA ALA A 95 -5.17 28.81 15.41
C ALA A 95 -3.91 28.08 15.89
N SER A 96 -3.82 27.75 17.18
CA SER A 96 -2.65 27.06 17.75
C SER A 96 -2.41 25.67 17.16
N PHE A 97 -3.45 25.01 16.64
CA PHE A 97 -3.36 23.68 16.04
C PHE A 97 -3.81 23.61 14.57
N ASN A 98 -4.49 24.63 14.03
CA ASN A 98 -4.92 24.71 12.62
C ASN A 98 -3.91 25.49 11.76
N TRP A 99 -2.76 24.87 11.50
CA TRP A 99 -1.62 25.53 10.86
C TRP A 99 -1.93 26.04 9.45
N PHE A 100 -2.63 25.26 8.62
CA PHE A 100 -2.98 25.71 7.26
C PHE A 100 -4.04 26.80 7.25
N GLY A 101 -5.01 26.71 8.17
CA GLY A 101 -6.01 27.76 8.36
C GLY A 101 -5.35 29.08 8.77
N LEU A 102 -4.43 29.03 9.75
CA LEU A 102 -3.70 30.20 10.23
C LEU A 102 -2.86 30.81 9.10
N MET A 103 -2.07 30.00 8.39
CA MET A 103 -1.27 30.48 7.27
C MET A 103 -2.15 31.12 6.18
N HIS A 104 -3.31 30.54 5.87
CA HIS A 104 -4.26 31.15 4.92
C HIS A 104 -4.78 32.50 5.42
N SER A 105 -5.14 32.61 6.71
CA SER A 105 -5.59 33.89 7.27
C SER A 105 -4.52 34.99 7.27
N VAL A 106 -3.25 34.60 7.39
CA VAL A 106 -2.11 35.54 7.38
C VAL A 106 -1.79 35.99 5.95
N PHE A 107 -1.78 35.06 4.99
CA PHE A 107 -1.24 35.31 3.65
C PHE A 107 -2.29 35.54 2.56
N ALA A 108 -3.51 35.04 2.71
CA ALA A 108 -4.53 35.06 1.66
C ALA A 108 -5.78 35.87 2.05
N ASP A 109 -6.30 35.70 3.26
CA ASP A 109 -7.50 36.40 3.70
C ASP A 109 -7.41 36.88 5.16
N LYS A 110 -7.04 38.17 5.31
CA LYS A 110 -6.92 38.83 6.61
C LYS A 110 -8.26 39.05 7.30
N ALA A 111 -9.39 38.99 6.60
CA ALA A 111 -10.71 39.17 7.21
C ALA A 111 -11.00 38.08 8.25
N ILE A 112 -10.47 36.87 8.04
CA ILE A 112 -10.56 35.74 9.00
C ILE A 112 -9.87 36.09 10.32
N LEU A 113 -8.70 36.74 10.24
CA LEU A 113 -7.93 37.17 11.41
C LEU A 113 -8.61 38.33 12.13
N HIS A 114 -9.07 39.34 11.39
CA HIS A 114 -9.72 40.53 11.95
C HIS A 114 -11.13 40.28 12.48
N GLY A 115 -11.87 39.36 11.85
CA GLY A 115 -13.19 38.93 12.29
C GLY A 115 -13.16 37.86 13.39
N HIS A 116 -11.97 37.34 13.72
CA HIS A 116 -11.78 36.18 14.58
C HIS A 116 -12.69 35.01 14.17
N ASP A 117 -12.78 34.74 12.87
CA ASP A 117 -13.67 33.73 12.32
C ASP A 117 -13.04 32.34 12.46
N TYR A 118 -13.30 31.73 13.61
CA TYR A 118 -12.89 30.37 13.95
C TYR A 118 -13.39 29.32 12.94
N LEU A 119 -14.62 29.46 12.42
CA LEU A 119 -15.22 28.42 11.59
C LEU A 119 -14.53 28.36 10.23
N SER A 120 -14.34 29.54 9.61
CA SER A 120 -13.60 29.65 8.35
C SER A 120 -12.17 29.12 8.49
N LEU A 121 -11.51 29.41 9.62
CA LEU A 121 -10.16 28.90 9.92
C LEU A 121 -10.09 27.37 9.90
N VAL A 122 -11.03 26.70 10.58
CA VAL A 122 -11.12 25.23 10.64
C VAL A 122 -11.44 24.64 9.26
N GLN A 123 -12.41 25.22 8.56
CA GLN A 123 -12.85 24.75 7.24
C GLN A 123 -11.73 24.82 6.20
N ILE A 124 -10.97 25.92 6.20
CA ILE A 124 -9.84 26.10 5.28
C ILE A 124 -8.73 25.10 5.61
N ASN A 125 -8.40 24.91 6.89
CA ASN A 125 -7.43 23.90 7.29
C ASN A 125 -7.83 22.50 6.79
N TRP A 126 -9.12 22.17 6.91
CA TRP A 126 -9.66 20.91 6.42
C TRP A 126 -9.52 20.75 4.91
N ALA A 127 -9.86 21.79 4.14
CA ALA A 127 -9.74 21.78 2.69
C ALA A 127 -8.29 21.53 2.24
N TYR A 128 -7.30 22.18 2.88
CA TYR A 128 -5.88 21.93 2.58
C TYR A 128 -5.45 20.51 2.93
N CYS A 129 -5.81 19.99 4.11
CA CYS A 129 -5.45 18.63 4.50
C CYS A 129 -6.05 17.59 3.56
N LEU A 130 -7.33 17.72 3.20
CA LEU A 130 -7.99 16.81 2.26
C LEU A 130 -7.39 16.91 0.85
N GLY A 131 -7.13 18.12 0.36
CA GLY A 131 -6.49 18.31 -0.94
C GLY A 131 -5.11 17.65 -1.01
N LEU A 132 -4.26 17.90 -0.01
CA LEU A 132 -2.93 17.28 0.06
C LEU A 132 -3.00 15.76 0.26
N ALA A 133 -3.95 15.26 1.06
CA ALA A 133 -4.16 13.84 1.24
C ALA A 133 -4.62 13.18 -0.08
N ALA A 134 -5.53 13.81 -0.81
CA ALA A 134 -6.00 13.32 -2.12
C ALA A 134 -4.88 13.27 -3.16
N VAL A 135 -4.00 14.30 -3.19
CA VAL A 135 -2.80 14.30 -4.04
C VAL A 135 -1.87 13.14 -3.65
N ASN A 136 -1.54 12.99 -2.37
CA ASN A 136 -0.66 11.91 -1.91
C ASN A 136 -1.25 10.52 -2.17
N TYR A 137 -2.56 10.35 -2.00
CA TYR A 137 -3.27 9.11 -2.31
C TYR A 137 -3.20 8.79 -3.81
N SER A 138 -3.43 9.79 -4.66
CA SER A 138 -3.36 9.64 -6.11
C SER A 138 -1.94 9.28 -6.56
N VAL A 139 -0.93 9.93 -6.00
CA VAL A 139 0.49 9.62 -6.25
C VAL A 139 0.83 8.21 -5.78
N ALA A 140 0.40 7.80 -4.58
CA ALA A 140 0.61 6.43 -4.12
C ALA A 140 -0.02 5.42 -5.10
N ARG A 141 -1.23 5.68 -5.61
CA ARG A 141 -1.91 4.80 -6.58
C ARG A 141 -1.17 4.64 -7.91
N MET A 142 -0.33 5.60 -8.30
CA MET A 142 0.52 5.46 -9.49
C MET A 142 1.61 4.39 -9.30
N TYR A 143 2.09 4.21 -8.07
CA TYR A 143 3.17 3.27 -7.75
C TYR A 143 2.66 1.90 -7.28
N GLY A 144 1.40 1.80 -6.85
CA GLY A 144 0.78 0.54 -6.50
C GLY A 144 -0.41 0.68 -5.56
N ARG A 145 -0.69 -0.35 -4.79
CA ARG A 145 -1.77 -0.36 -3.79
C ARG A 145 -1.36 -1.16 -2.56
N CYS A 146 -1.98 -0.84 -1.43
CA CYS A 146 -1.85 -1.61 -0.20
C CYS A 146 -2.87 -2.75 -0.23
N GLY A 147 -2.39 -3.99 -0.23
CA GLY A 147 -3.19 -5.21 -0.17
C GLY A 147 -3.50 -5.65 1.27
N ASN A 148 -3.85 -6.91 1.43
CA ASN A 148 -4.09 -7.49 2.75
C ASN A 148 -2.79 -7.51 3.57
N HIS A 149 -2.91 -7.32 4.89
CA HIS A 149 -1.76 -7.34 5.81
C HIS A 149 -0.62 -6.39 5.44
N PHE A 150 -0.92 -5.23 4.85
CA PHE A 150 0.08 -4.26 4.40
C PHE A 150 1.04 -4.78 3.31
N ALA A 151 0.70 -5.86 2.61
CA ALA A 151 1.46 -6.27 1.44
C ALA A 151 1.33 -5.22 0.32
N TRP A 152 2.45 -4.70 -0.17
CA TRP A 152 2.43 -3.85 -1.36
C TRP A 152 2.10 -4.67 -2.60
N VAL A 153 1.18 -4.16 -3.40
CA VAL A 153 0.81 -4.73 -4.69
C VAL A 153 1.26 -3.75 -5.78
N PRO A 154 2.07 -4.21 -6.76
CA PRO A 154 2.58 -3.38 -7.83
C PRO A 154 1.49 -2.68 -8.65
N SER A 155 1.86 -1.56 -9.29
CA SER A 155 1.05 -0.96 -10.35
C SER A 155 1.05 -1.85 -11.61
N ASP A 156 0.06 -1.68 -12.48
CA ASP A 156 -0.03 -2.45 -13.73
C ASP A 156 1.24 -2.29 -14.60
N ARG A 157 1.85 -1.10 -14.57
CA ARG A 157 3.11 -0.82 -15.27
C ARG A 157 4.26 -1.65 -14.70
N GLU A 158 4.41 -1.68 -13.39
CA GLU A 158 5.47 -2.44 -12.73
C GLU A 158 5.23 -3.95 -12.85
N GLN A 159 3.97 -4.39 -12.81
CA GLN A 159 3.61 -5.78 -13.07
C GLN A 159 3.98 -6.19 -14.50
N ALA A 160 3.61 -5.39 -15.52
CA ALA A 160 3.99 -5.66 -16.90
C ALA A 160 5.51 -5.69 -17.10
N ARG A 161 6.26 -4.83 -16.39
CA ARG A 161 7.73 -4.87 -16.38
C ARG A 161 8.24 -6.20 -15.80
N ARG A 162 7.72 -6.63 -14.65
CA ARG A 162 8.08 -7.90 -14.00
C ARG A 162 7.77 -9.09 -14.89
N ASP A 163 6.60 -9.11 -15.51
CA ASP A 163 6.18 -10.17 -16.43
C ASP A 163 7.10 -10.22 -17.67
N SER A 164 7.47 -9.07 -18.23
CA SER A 164 8.41 -9.01 -19.36
C SER A 164 9.80 -9.53 -19.01
N LEU A 165 10.29 -9.26 -17.79
CA LEU A 165 11.57 -9.79 -17.32
C LEU A 165 11.48 -11.28 -17.04
N TYR A 166 10.35 -11.74 -16.50
CA TYR A 166 10.09 -13.16 -16.30
C TYR A 166 10.09 -13.92 -17.63
N ASP A 167 9.38 -13.40 -18.63
CA ASP A 167 9.34 -13.98 -19.98
C ASP A 167 10.72 -13.98 -20.66
N LEU A 168 11.55 -12.96 -20.42
CA LEU A 168 12.89 -12.86 -21.01
C LEU A 168 13.90 -13.81 -20.37
N TYR A 169 13.83 -13.99 -19.04
CA TYR A 169 14.90 -14.65 -18.27
C TYR A 169 14.47 -15.97 -17.63
N GLU A 170 13.29 -16.04 -17.01
CA GLU A 170 12.87 -17.21 -16.24
C GLU A 170 12.13 -18.25 -17.11
N ARG A 171 11.30 -17.80 -18.05
CA ARG A 171 10.55 -18.71 -18.93
C ARG A 171 11.45 -19.60 -19.78
N PRO A 172 12.51 -19.11 -20.45
CA PRO A 172 13.41 -19.97 -21.23
C PRO A 172 14.15 -20.98 -20.35
N PHE A 173 14.50 -20.56 -19.13
CA PHE A 173 15.14 -21.44 -18.16
C PHE A 173 14.20 -22.55 -17.67
N HIS A 174 12.93 -22.21 -17.41
CA HIS A 174 11.91 -23.17 -17.02
C HIS A 174 11.60 -24.17 -18.16
N GLU A 175 11.53 -23.69 -19.40
CA GLU A 175 11.39 -24.55 -20.58
C GLU A 175 12.58 -25.51 -20.76
N ALA A 176 13.81 -25.03 -20.60
CA ALA A 176 15.00 -25.86 -20.63
C ALA A 176 15.02 -26.89 -19.47
N THR A 177 14.56 -26.50 -18.28
CA THR A 177 14.42 -27.41 -17.13
C THR A 177 13.41 -28.53 -17.42
N LYS A 178 12.29 -28.22 -18.07
CA LYS A 178 11.31 -29.24 -18.52
C LYS A 178 11.93 -30.21 -19.52
N GLN A 179 12.70 -29.70 -20.49
CA GLN A 179 13.40 -30.55 -21.45
C GLN A 179 14.42 -31.46 -20.75
N MET A 180 15.08 -30.97 -19.70
CA MET A 180 16.04 -31.74 -18.92
C MET A 180 15.37 -32.85 -18.12
N MET A 181 14.23 -32.56 -17.48
CA MET A 181 13.42 -33.58 -16.79
C MET A 181 12.92 -34.65 -17.78
N TYR A 182 12.40 -34.22 -18.94
CA TYR A 182 11.97 -35.13 -19.99
C TYR A 182 13.11 -36.05 -20.46
N LEU A 183 14.32 -35.51 -20.69
CA LEU A 183 15.50 -36.30 -21.05
C LEU A 183 15.91 -37.28 -19.94
N GLN A 184 15.75 -36.92 -18.66
CA GLN A 184 16.03 -37.84 -17.56
C GLN A 184 15.05 -39.00 -17.51
N GLU A 185 13.76 -38.75 -17.75
CA GLU A 185 12.71 -39.77 -17.82
C GLU A 185 12.87 -40.66 -19.06
N HIS A 186 13.39 -40.10 -20.16
CA HIS A 186 13.67 -40.82 -21.41
C HIS A 186 15.11 -41.31 -21.50
N ASN A 187 15.67 -41.79 -20.39
CA ASN A 187 16.95 -42.48 -20.41
C ASN A 187 16.77 -43.81 -21.19
N PRO A 188 17.55 -44.05 -22.25
CA PRO A 188 17.38 -45.22 -23.11
C PRO A 188 17.61 -46.55 -22.36
N SER A 189 18.33 -46.53 -21.24
CA SER A 189 18.51 -47.70 -20.36
C SER A 189 17.26 -48.11 -19.57
N PHE A 190 16.23 -47.26 -19.49
CA PHE A 190 14.98 -47.63 -18.84
C PHE A 190 14.15 -48.54 -19.76
N LYS A 191 13.71 -49.69 -19.22
CA LYS A 191 12.87 -50.66 -19.94
C LYS A 191 11.54 -50.08 -20.42
N SER A 192 11.03 -49.03 -19.77
CA SER A 192 9.83 -48.32 -20.22
C SER A 192 10.05 -47.48 -21.49
N VAL A 193 11.30 -47.12 -21.79
CA VAL A 193 11.69 -46.28 -22.93
C VAL A 193 12.20 -47.16 -24.07
N THR A 194 13.03 -48.15 -23.74
CA THR A 194 13.56 -49.13 -24.69
C THR A 194 13.29 -50.54 -24.14
N PRO A 195 12.15 -51.18 -24.49
CA PRO A 195 11.74 -52.49 -23.93
C PRO A 195 12.79 -53.59 -24.13
N ASP A 196 13.46 -53.55 -25.29
CA ASP A 196 14.42 -54.55 -25.72
C ASP A 196 15.88 -54.13 -25.42
N TRP A 197 16.09 -53.16 -24.53
CA TRP A 197 17.41 -52.62 -24.19
C TRP A 197 18.44 -53.72 -23.93
N ASP A 198 18.08 -54.73 -23.14
CA ASP A 198 18.99 -55.82 -22.76
C ASP A 198 19.45 -56.65 -23.96
N SER A 199 18.65 -56.72 -25.03
CA SER A 199 18.91 -57.49 -26.26
C SER A 199 19.73 -56.74 -27.31
N LEU A 200 19.91 -55.42 -27.16
CA LEU A 200 20.74 -54.61 -28.03
C LEU A 200 22.23 -55.01 -27.94
N SER A 201 22.95 -54.86 -29.06
CA SER A 201 24.40 -55.09 -29.11
C SER A 201 25.14 -54.09 -28.22
N SER A 202 26.36 -54.44 -27.78
CA SER A 202 27.18 -53.56 -26.95
C SER A 202 27.48 -52.23 -27.64
N ASP A 203 27.67 -52.25 -28.95
CA ASP A 203 27.96 -51.05 -29.74
C ASP A 203 26.71 -50.16 -29.86
N GLU A 204 25.52 -50.74 -30.03
CA GLU A 204 24.25 -50.00 -30.10
C GLU A 204 23.93 -49.33 -28.76
N LYS A 205 24.13 -50.05 -27.65
CA LYS A 205 23.93 -49.53 -26.29
C LYS A 205 24.85 -48.34 -26.01
N THR A 206 26.13 -48.50 -26.34
CA THR A 206 27.13 -47.43 -26.18
C THR A 206 26.75 -46.21 -27.00
N ARG A 207 26.39 -46.38 -28.27
CA ARG A 207 25.99 -45.27 -29.15
C ARG A 207 24.77 -44.52 -28.62
N GLN A 208 23.72 -45.24 -28.20
CA GLN A 208 22.49 -44.60 -27.69
C GLN A 208 22.73 -43.87 -26.35
N MET A 209 23.57 -44.42 -25.47
CA MET A 209 23.95 -43.75 -24.23
C MET A 209 24.80 -42.50 -24.50
N GLU A 210 25.78 -42.57 -25.41
CA GLU A 210 26.61 -41.41 -25.79
C GLU A 210 25.77 -40.30 -26.41
N GLU A 211 24.83 -40.63 -27.31
CA GLU A 211 23.90 -39.65 -27.90
C GLU A 211 23.01 -38.98 -26.83
N TRP A 212 22.54 -39.75 -25.84
CA TRP A 212 21.76 -39.22 -24.72
C TRP A 212 22.60 -38.32 -23.80
N GLU A 213 23.81 -38.74 -23.45
CA GLU A 213 24.74 -37.95 -22.63
C GLU A 213 25.15 -36.65 -23.33
N ALA A 214 25.39 -36.69 -24.65
CA ALA A 214 25.68 -35.51 -25.46
C ALA A 214 24.51 -34.51 -25.50
N LYS A 215 23.27 -35.01 -25.64
CA LYS A 215 22.06 -34.16 -25.57
C LYS A 215 21.90 -33.52 -24.19
N LYS A 216 22.12 -34.31 -23.14
CA LYS A 216 22.04 -33.86 -21.74
C LYS A 216 23.11 -32.83 -21.40
N SER A 217 24.36 -33.03 -21.84
CA SER A 217 25.46 -32.10 -21.60
C SER A 217 25.26 -30.78 -22.35
N THR A 218 24.80 -30.84 -23.61
CA THR A 218 24.46 -29.66 -24.42
C THR A 218 23.36 -28.83 -23.75
N LEU A 219 22.30 -29.49 -23.25
CA LEU A 219 21.21 -28.80 -22.58
C LEU A 219 21.66 -28.17 -21.24
N ARG A 220 22.51 -28.87 -20.46
CA ARG A 220 23.13 -28.31 -19.25
C ARG A 220 23.95 -27.07 -19.56
N ALA A 221 24.85 -27.13 -20.54
CA ALA A 221 25.66 -25.99 -20.94
C ALA A 221 24.79 -24.80 -21.37
N LYS A 222 23.67 -25.06 -22.07
CA LYS A 222 22.69 -24.04 -22.43
C LYS A 222 22.03 -23.42 -21.20
N MET A 223 21.63 -24.23 -20.21
CA MET A 223 21.04 -23.75 -18.95
C MET A 223 22.02 -22.95 -18.09
N ASP A 224 23.29 -23.35 -18.07
CA ASP A 224 24.36 -22.67 -17.33
C ASP A 224 24.72 -21.32 -17.96
N ALA A 225 24.59 -21.21 -19.29
CA ALA A 225 24.81 -19.96 -20.02
C ALA A 225 23.61 -18.98 -19.95
N MET A 226 22.45 -19.40 -19.43
CA MET A 226 21.26 -18.53 -19.37
C MET A 226 21.34 -17.55 -18.19
N PRO A 227 21.16 -16.24 -18.42
CA PRO A 227 21.04 -15.26 -17.34
C PRO A 227 19.77 -15.52 -16.52
N ARG A 228 19.88 -15.61 -15.20
CA ARG A 228 18.72 -15.75 -14.29
C ARG A 228 18.47 -14.45 -13.54
N VAL A 229 17.21 -14.08 -13.37
CA VAL A 229 16.81 -12.90 -12.57
C VAL A 229 17.31 -13.00 -11.13
N SER A 230 17.41 -14.22 -10.58
CA SER A 230 17.97 -14.47 -9.24
C SER A 230 19.44 -14.06 -9.08
N HIS A 231 20.20 -13.91 -10.17
CA HIS A 231 21.59 -13.46 -10.15
C HIS A 231 21.73 -11.92 -10.18
N PHE A 232 20.65 -11.19 -10.48
CA PHE A 232 20.64 -9.72 -10.56
C PHE A 232 20.01 -9.07 -9.32
N ARG A 233 20.04 -9.76 -8.17
CA ARG A 233 19.50 -9.26 -6.91
C ARG A 233 20.44 -8.27 -6.23
#